data_AF-A0ABD5XY83-F1
#
_entry.id   AF-A0ABD5XY83-F1
#
_cell.length_a   1.000
_cell.length_b   1.000
_cell.length_c   1.000
_cell.angle_alpha   90.00
_cell.angle_beta   90.00
_cell.angle_gamma   90.00
#
_symmetry.space_group_name_H-M   'P 1'
#
loop_
_entity.id
_entity.type
_entity.pdbx_description
1 polymer ?
#
loop_
_entity_poly.entity_id
_entity_poly.type
_entity_poly.pdbx_seq_one_letter_code
_entity_poly.pdbx_strand_id
1 'polypeptide(L)'
;MRIENSFIPVTGVGERTERSLWEAGVTRWESFAPSAVGAKQAENIESFIAEASERLDDGDARFFRERFPSGSHWRCYENFREETCFLDIETTGLDQRRHDVTVVGTHSPGDTEVFVAGRDLTAERLQRRLDDAKLLVTFNGKRFDVPFLESAFDVDVDVPHVDLMYPCRRLGLTGGLKAIERETGIERDRQDLSGEDAVRLWREYERGDEGALETLVSYNRDDTENLRLLADHVTDLLDSDVFVSPE
;
A
#
# COMPACT_ATOMS: atom_id res chain seq x y z
N MET A 1 -10.74 1.62 -9.78
CA MET A 1 -10.91 0.16 -9.98
C MET A 1 -11.16 -0.49 -8.64
N ARG A 2 -12.04 -1.49 -8.56
CA ARG A 2 -12.32 -2.28 -7.36
C ARG A 2 -12.01 -3.76 -7.55
N ILE A 3 -12.05 -4.52 -6.46
CA ILE A 3 -11.89 -5.99 -6.43
C ILE A 3 -12.87 -6.65 -7.38
N GLU A 4 -14.13 -6.18 -7.40
CA GLU A 4 -15.22 -6.72 -8.23
C GLU A 4 -15.00 -6.51 -9.73
N ASN A 5 -14.04 -5.67 -10.11
CA ASN A 5 -13.62 -5.51 -11.50
C ASN A 5 -12.56 -6.54 -11.93
N SER A 6 -12.01 -7.30 -10.99
CA SER A 6 -10.85 -8.15 -11.23
C SER A 6 -11.23 -9.63 -11.35
N PHE A 7 -10.68 -10.27 -12.38
CA PHE A 7 -10.76 -11.72 -12.61
C PHE A 7 -9.40 -12.40 -12.46
N ILE A 8 -8.31 -11.63 -12.34
CA ILE A 8 -6.95 -12.14 -12.15
C ILE A 8 -6.73 -13.08 -10.94
N PRO A 9 -7.51 -13.04 -9.83
CA PRO A 9 -7.36 -14.00 -8.73
C PRO A 9 -7.92 -15.40 -9.05
N VAL A 10 -8.61 -15.55 -10.19
CA VAL A 10 -9.23 -16.80 -10.61
C VAL A 10 -8.19 -17.72 -11.23
N THR A 11 -8.15 -18.97 -10.78
CA THR A 11 -7.26 -19.99 -11.34
C THR A 11 -7.50 -20.17 -12.84
N GLY A 12 -6.45 -19.96 -13.64
CA GLY A 12 -6.51 -20.06 -15.10
C GLY A 12 -6.95 -18.78 -15.82
N VAL A 13 -7.09 -17.66 -15.09
CA VAL A 13 -7.26 -16.31 -15.66
C VAL A 13 -5.96 -15.53 -15.46
N GLY A 14 -5.41 -15.02 -16.56
CA GLY A 14 -4.28 -14.08 -16.53
C GLY A 14 -4.68 -12.73 -17.12
N GLU A 15 -3.76 -11.76 -17.09
CA GLU A 15 -4.01 -10.39 -17.56
C GLU A 15 -4.60 -10.31 -18.97
N ARG A 16 -4.17 -11.20 -19.89
CA ARG A 16 -4.72 -11.26 -21.25
C ARG A 16 -6.21 -11.64 -21.25
N THR A 17 -6.58 -12.68 -20.51
CA THR A 17 -7.96 -13.14 -20.41
C THR A 17 -8.84 -12.09 -19.74
N GLU A 18 -8.36 -11.49 -18.65
CA GLU A 18 -9.06 -10.42 -17.95
C GLU A 18 -9.29 -9.21 -18.87
N ARG A 19 -8.27 -8.78 -19.61
CA ARG A 19 -8.41 -7.70 -20.59
C ARG A 19 -9.44 -8.03 -21.68
N SER A 20 -9.44 -9.25 -22.21
CA SER A 20 -10.45 -9.66 -23.19
C SER A 20 -11.87 -9.70 -22.62
N LEU A 21 -12.04 -10.02 -21.33
CA LEU A 21 -13.34 -9.89 -20.66
C LEU A 21 -13.80 -8.43 -20.60
N TRP A 22 -12.90 -7.52 -20.20
CA TRP A 22 -13.20 -6.09 -20.14
C TRP A 22 -13.53 -5.50 -21.51
N GLU A 23 -12.78 -5.84 -22.56
CA GLU A 23 -13.03 -5.44 -23.95
C GLU A 23 -14.38 -5.96 -24.47
N ALA A 24 -14.85 -7.09 -23.96
CA ALA A 24 -16.17 -7.65 -24.25
C ALA A 24 -17.29 -7.04 -23.39
N GLY A 25 -17.00 -6.02 -22.58
CA GLY A 25 -17.96 -5.33 -21.69
C GLY A 25 -18.18 -6.02 -20.34
N VAL A 26 -17.46 -7.10 -20.03
CA VAL A 26 -17.52 -7.81 -18.75
C VAL A 26 -16.55 -7.16 -17.78
N THR A 27 -16.85 -5.93 -17.35
CA THR A 27 -15.96 -5.11 -16.51
C THR A 27 -16.14 -5.32 -15.01
N ARG A 28 -17.18 -6.06 -14.60
CA ARG A 28 -17.50 -6.36 -13.20
C ARG A 28 -18.05 -7.77 -13.05
N TRP A 29 -17.94 -8.35 -11.86
CA TRP A 29 -18.46 -9.69 -11.55
C TRP A 29 -19.93 -9.88 -11.95
N GLU A 30 -20.82 -8.92 -11.66
CA GLU A 30 -22.25 -8.99 -12.01
C GLU A 30 -22.53 -9.06 -13.52
N SER A 31 -21.60 -8.58 -14.34
CA SER A 31 -21.72 -8.63 -15.80
C SER A 31 -21.18 -9.92 -16.40
N PHE A 32 -20.62 -10.82 -15.59
CA PHE A 32 -20.00 -12.04 -16.07
C PHE A 32 -21.05 -13.01 -16.63
N ALA A 33 -20.80 -13.47 -17.86
CA ALA A 33 -21.59 -14.50 -18.52
C ALA A 33 -20.68 -15.69 -18.87
N PRO A 34 -21.07 -16.95 -18.56
CA PRO A 34 -20.26 -18.13 -18.84
C PRO A 34 -19.83 -18.29 -20.31
N SER A 35 -20.63 -17.77 -21.24
CA SER A 35 -20.33 -17.78 -22.67
C SER A 35 -19.13 -16.93 -23.08
N ALA A 36 -18.61 -16.07 -22.18
CA ALA A 36 -17.47 -15.20 -22.46
C ALA A 36 -16.12 -15.95 -22.48
N VAL A 37 -16.06 -17.16 -21.91
CA VAL A 37 -14.82 -17.97 -21.79
C VAL A 37 -15.11 -19.46 -22.01
N GLY A 38 -14.07 -20.30 -21.99
CA GLY A 38 -14.24 -21.75 -22.03
C GLY A 38 -14.94 -22.29 -20.77
N ALA A 39 -15.70 -23.38 -20.90
CA ALA A 39 -16.55 -23.93 -19.83
C ALA A 39 -15.83 -24.09 -18.47
N LYS A 40 -14.60 -24.63 -18.48
CA LYS A 40 -13.86 -24.81 -17.22
C LYS A 40 -13.44 -23.49 -16.56
N GLN A 41 -13.09 -22.48 -17.36
CA GLN A 41 -12.79 -21.15 -16.84
C GLN A 41 -14.06 -20.47 -16.33
N ALA A 42 -15.19 -20.65 -17.00
CA ALA A 42 -16.47 -20.13 -16.54
C ALA A 42 -16.83 -20.69 -15.15
N GLU A 43 -16.76 -22.00 -14.96
CA GLU A 43 -16.98 -22.64 -13.64
C GLU A 43 -16.07 -22.06 -12.56
N ASN A 44 -14.78 -21.86 -12.87
CA ASN A 44 -13.82 -21.29 -11.93
C ASN A 44 -14.16 -19.84 -11.58
N ILE A 45 -14.55 -19.03 -12.57
CA ILE A 45 -14.93 -17.62 -12.37
C ILE A 45 -16.21 -17.54 -11.54
N GLU A 46 -17.25 -18.30 -11.88
CA GLU A 46 -18.52 -18.31 -11.11
C GLU A 46 -18.30 -18.73 -9.66
N SER A 47 -17.52 -19.79 -9.45
CA SER A 47 -17.20 -20.28 -8.09
C SER A 47 -16.42 -19.23 -7.30
N PHE A 48 -15.44 -18.58 -7.93
CA PHE A 48 -14.69 -17.51 -7.29
C PHE A 48 -15.57 -16.30 -6.98
N ILE A 49 -16.42 -15.85 -7.91
CA ILE A 49 -17.32 -14.71 -7.68
C ILE A 49 -18.25 -14.98 -6.51
N ALA A 50 -18.85 -16.18 -6.44
CA ALA A 50 -19.74 -16.54 -5.35
C ALA A 50 -19.04 -16.44 -3.99
N GLU A 51 -17.86 -17.07 -3.84
CA GLU A 51 -17.08 -17.01 -2.60
C GLU A 51 -16.56 -15.59 -2.31
N ALA A 52 -15.96 -14.93 -3.30
CA ALA A 52 -15.33 -13.63 -3.13
C ALA A 52 -16.34 -12.52 -2.83
N SER A 53 -17.59 -12.64 -3.29
CA SER A 53 -18.65 -11.68 -2.94
C SER A 53 -18.99 -11.75 -1.45
N GLU A 54 -19.19 -12.96 -0.91
CA GLU A 54 -19.42 -13.15 0.54
C GLU A 54 -18.24 -12.63 1.37
N ARG A 55 -17.01 -12.94 0.93
CA ARG A 55 -15.78 -12.48 1.60
C ARG A 55 -15.62 -10.96 1.57
N LEU A 56 -16.02 -10.33 0.47
CA LEU A 56 -15.97 -8.88 0.35
C LEU A 56 -16.98 -8.21 1.27
N ASP A 57 -18.21 -8.74 1.32
CA ASP A 57 -19.27 -8.25 2.22
C ASP A 57 -18.87 -8.37 3.70
N ASP A 58 -18.18 -9.45 4.07
CA ASP A 58 -17.64 -9.67 5.42
C ASP A 58 -16.38 -8.82 5.71
N GLY A 59 -15.79 -8.17 4.69
CA GLY A 59 -14.56 -7.40 4.82
C GLY A 59 -13.30 -8.25 5.08
N ASP A 60 -13.28 -9.50 4.61
CA ASP A 60 -12.18 -10.46 4.78
C ASP A 60 -10.99 -10.10 3.88
N ALA A 61 -10.20 -9.11 4.30
CA ALA A 61 -9.03 -8.64 3.57
C ALA A 61 -7.96 -9.74 3.37
N ARG A 62 -7.83 -10.66 4.33
CA ARG A 62 -6.86 -11.76 4.29
C ARG A 62 -7.13 -12.69 3.11
N PHE A 63 -8.41 -13.00 2.84
CA PHE A 63 -8.79 -13.74 1.64
C PHE A 63 -8.22 -13.07 0.38
N PHE A 64 -8.37 -11.75 0.23
CA PHE A 64 -7.87 -11.04 -0.95
C PHE A 64 -6.34 -11.00 -1.02
N ARG A 65 -5.64 -10.93 0.11
CA ARG A 65 -4.17 -11.05 0.16
C ARG A 65 -3.70 -12.39 -0.40
N GLU A 66 -4.38 -13.46 -0.03
CA GLU A 66 -4.02 -14.82 -0.43
C GLU A 66 -4.40 -15.13 -1.89
N ARG A 67 -5.51 -14.54 -2.36
CA ARG A 67 -6.05 -14.78 -3.70
C ARG A 67 -5.43 -13.92 -4.79
N PHE A 68 -5.15 -12.64 -4.53
CA PHE A 68 -4.57 -11.76 -5.54
C PHE A 68 -3.06 -12.02 -5.70
N PRO A 69 -2.52 -11.96 -6.93
CA PRO A 69 -1.10 -11.81 -7.11
C PRO A 69 -0.59 -10.55 -6.40
N SER A 70 0.59 -10.62 -5.78
CA SER A 70 1.14 -9.52 -4.96
C SER A 70 1.34 -8.20 -5.71
N GLY A 71 1.53 -8.26 -7.03
CA GLY A 71 1.62 -7.08 -7.92
C GLY A 71 0.26 -6.46 -8.27
N SER A 72 -0.84 -7.09 -7.88
CA SER A 72 -2.22 -6.68 -8.18
C SER A 72 -2.99 -6.24 -6.93
N HIS A 73 -2.36 -6.22 -5.74
CA HIS A 73 -3.00 -5.76 -4.50
C HIS A 73 -3.50 -4.31 -4.56
N TRP A 74 -2.92 -3.46 -5.43
CA TRP A 74 -3.41 -2.07 -5.61
C TRP A 74 -4.88 -2.00 -6.00
N ARG A 75 -5.44 -3.07 -6.58
CA ARG A 75 -6.85 -3.17 -6.95
C ARG A 75 -7.80 -3.34 -5.75
N CYS A 76 -7.25 -3.60 -4.57
CA CYS A 76 -7.99 -3.64 -3.31
C CYS A 76 -8.15 -2.25 -2.68
N TYR A 77 -7.43 -1.24 -3.17
CA TYR A 77 -7.38 0.09 -2.56
C TYR A 77 -8.76 0.72 -2.40
N GLU A 78 -9.53 0.80 -3.48
CA GLU A 78 -10.87 1.42 -3.45
C GLU A 78 -11.86 0.71 -2.54
N ASN A 79 -11.71 -0.60 -2.30
CA ASN A 79 -12.60 -1.37 -1.43
C ASN A 79 -12.30 -1.17 0.05
N PHE A 80 -11.03 -0.94 0.39
CA PHE A 80 -10.54 -0.84 1.77
C PHE A 80 -9.95 0.53 2.11
N ARG A 81 -10.29 1.55 1.31
CA ARG A 81 -9.69 2.89 1.40
C ARG A 81 -9.86 3.52 2.78
N GLU A 82 -11.01 3.31 3.40
CA GLU A 82 -11.34 3.88 4.71
C GLU A 82 -10.66 3.13 5.87
N GLU A 83 -10.25 1.87 5.65
CA GLU A 83 -9.53 1.02 6.62
C GLU A 83 -8.07 0.77 6.19
N THR A 84 -7.51 1.67 5.38
CA THR A 84 -6.11 1.57 4.95
C THR A 84 -5.17 2.14 6.01
N CYS A 85 -4.09 1.42 6.27
CA CYS A 85 -2.94 1.92 7.03
C CYS A 85 -1.82 2.27 6.04
N PHE A 86 -1.51 3.56 5.96
CA PHE A 86 -0.32 4.06 5.28
C PHE A 86 0.82 4.07 6.29
N LEU A 87 1.97 3.54 5.91
CA LEU A 87 3.09 3.34 6.82
C LEU A 87 4.41 3.76 6.18
N ASP A 88 5.22 4.47 6.96
CA ASP A 88 6.59 4.87 6.64
C ASP A 88 7.47 4.80 7.90
N ILE A 89 8.73 4.40 7.74
CA ILE A 89 9.69 4.30 8.85
C ILE A 89 10.93 5.16 8.65
N GLU A 90 11.49 5.63 9.76
CA GLU A 90 12.85 6.15 9.83
C GLU A 90 13.75 5.18 10.58
N THR A 91 15.01 5.13 10.16
CA THR A 91 16.00 4.17 10.66
C THR A 91 17.35 4.83 10.88
N THR A 92 18.25 4.17 11.62
CA THR A 92 19.63 4.65 11.77
C THR A 92 20.53 4.32 10.57
N GLY A 93 20.00 3.62 9.57
CA GLY A 93 20.67 3.25 8.31
C GLY A 93 19.93 2.14 7.56
N LEU A 94 20.52 1.59 6.49
CA LEU A 94 19.76 0.86 5.45
C LEU A 94 19.74 -0.68 5.59
N ASP A 95 20.32 -1.24 6.64
CA ASP A 95 20.43 -2.69 6.84
C ASP A 95 19.76 -3.08 8.15
N GLN A 96 18.64 -3.82 8.07
CA GLN A 96 17.82 -4.23 9.21
C GLN A 96 18.54 -5.13 10.21
N ARG A 97 19.69 -5.70 9.84
CA ARG A 97 20.52 -6.51 10.75
C ARG A 97 21.52 -5.67 11.54
N ARG A 98 21.70 -4.40 11.20
CA ARG A 98 22.75 -3.53 11.72
C ARG A 98 22.25 -2.18 12.22
N HIS A 99 21.01 -1.83 11.89
CA HIS A 99 20.42 -0.53 12.16
C HIS A 99 19.05 -0.73 12.80
N ASP A 100 18.66 0.27 13.57
CA ASP A 100 17.45 0.28 14.38
C ASP A 100 16.39 1.16 13.73
N VAL A 101 15.13 0.83 13.98
CA VAL A 101 13.98 1.68 13.66
C VAL A 101 13.88 2.78 14.71
N THR A 102 13.82 4.04 14.28
CA THR A 102 13.81 5.21 15.17
C THR A 102 12.42 5.82 15.28
N VAL A 103 11.70 5.91 14.17
CA VAL A 103 10.35 6.46 14.08
C VAL A 103 9.50 5.59 13.16
N VAL A 104 8.24 5.39 13.52
CA VAL A 104 7.24 4.74 12.66
C VAL A 104 6.02 5.63 12.58
N GLY A 105 5.71 6.08 11.36
CA GLY A 105 4.51 6.82 11.04
C GLY A 105 3.42 5.86 10.56
N THR A 106 2.22 6.04 11.09
CA THR A 106 1.01 5.36 10.59
C THR A 106 -0.07 6.38 10.34
N HIS A 107 -0.71 6.30 9.17
CA HIS A 107 -1.84 7.14 8.82
C HIS A 107 -3.01 6.26 8.41
N SER A 108 -4.17 6.56 8.97
CA SER A 108 -5.48 6.12 8.49
C SER A 108 -6.32 7.37 8.23
N PRO A 109 -7.42 7.30 7.46
CA PRO A 109 -8.23 8.47 7.16
C PRO A 109 -8.66 9.23 8.43
N GLY A 110 -8.11 10.44 8.60
CA GLY A 110 -8.39 11.31 9.75
C GLY A 110 -7.57 11.04 11.01
N ASP A 111 -6.63 10.09 11.00
CA ASP A 111 -5.82 9.73 12.16
C ASP A 111 -4.36 9.43 11.77
N THR A 112 -3.43 10.26 12.26
CA THR A 112 -2.00 10.07 12.04
C THR A 112 -1.26 9.97 13.37
N GLU A 113 -0.70 8.80 13.63
CA GLU A 113 0.15 8.51 14.78
C GLU A 113 1.61 8.36 14.34
N VAL A 114 2.52 8.92 15.14
CA VAL A 114 3.96 8.76 14.94
C VAL A 114 4.56 8.22 16.23
N PHE A 115 5.13 7.03 16.16
CA PHE A 115 5.74 6.33 17.29
C PHE A 115 7.25 6.54 17.28
N VAL A 116 7.85 6.79 18.44
CA VAL A 116 9.28 7.10 18.58
C VAL A 116 9.97 6.06 19.46
N ALA A 117 11.11 5.55 18.99
CA ALA A 117 11.96 4.62 19.72
C ALA A 117 12.36 5.17 21.10
N GLY A 118 12.26 4.32 22.12
CA GLY A 118 12.55 4.70 23.51
C GLY A 118 11.49 5.60 24.16
N ARG A 119 10.42 5.97 23.46
CA ARG A 119 9.26 6.67 24.03
C ARG A 119 8.04 5.76 24.05
N ASP A 120 7.56 5.41 22.87
CA ASP A 120 6.23 4.85 22.72
C ASP A 120 6.08 3.91 21.51
N LEU A 121 7.15 3.69 20.76
CA LEU A 121 7.28 2.65 19.75
C LEU A 121 7.46 1.28 20.41
N THR A 122 6.39 0.47 20.40
CA THR A 122 6.41 -0.91 20.90
C THR A 122 5.76 -1.87 19.91
N ALA A 123 6.16 -3.14 19.95
CA ALA A 123 5.59 -4.20 19.11
C ALA A 123 4.06 -4.28 19.25
N GLU A 124 3.53 -4.17 20.47
CA GLU A 124 2.09 -4.27 20.72
C GLU A 124 1.30 -3.09 20.14
N ARG A 125 1.88 -1.89 20.08
CA ARG A 125 1.22 -0.74 19.45
C ARG A 125 1.27 -0.87 17.94
N LEU A 126 2.41 -1.27 17.38
CA LEU A 126 2.53 -1.52 15.95
C LEU A 126 1.58 -2.62 15.47
N GLN A 127 1.58 -3.79 16.14
CA GLN A 127 0.70 -4.90 15.77
C GLN A 127 -0.77 -4.47 15.81
N ARG A 128 -1.20 -3.72 16.84
CA ARG A 128 -2.58 -3.23 16.91
C ARG A 128 -2.94 -2.34 15.71
N ARG A 129 -2.05 -1.44 15.30
CA ARG A 129 -2.30 -0.58 14.13
C ARG A 129 -2.36 -1.38 12.83
N LEU A 130 -1.59 -2.46 12.71
CA LEU A 130 -1.64 -3.36 11.56
C LEU A 130 -2.90 -4.24 11.57
N ASP A 131 -3.33 -4.72 12.74
CA ASP A 131 -4.52 -5.55 12.93
C ASP A 131 -5.83 -4.78 12.63
N ASP A 132 -5.86 -3.48 12.93
CA ASP A 132 -7.01 -2.61 12.65
C ASP A 132 -7.18 -2.32 11.15
N ALA A 133 -6.14 -2.54 10.34
CA ALA A 133 -6.15 -2.26 8.92
C ALA A 133 -6.80 -3.40 8.11
N LYS A 134 -7.36 -3.06 6.95
CA LYS A 134 -7.72 -4.02 5.89
C LYS A 134 -6.78 -3.95 4.69
N LEU A 135 -5.87 -2.98 4.67
CA LEU A 135 -4.91 -2.78 3.61
C LEU A 135 -3.68 -2.05 4.15
N LEU A 136 -2.49 -2.53 3.83
CA LEU A 136 -1.24 -1.81 4.10
C LEU A 136 -0.77 -1.10 2.83
N VAL A 137 -0.43 0.18 2.94
CA VAL A 137 0.18 0.97 1.87
C VAL A 137 1.52 1.51 2.35
N THR A 138 2.56 1.35 1.53
CA THR A 138 3.93 1.86 1.81
C THR A 138 4.57 2.35 0.51
N PHE A 139 5.71 3.04 0.58
CA PHE A 139 6.57 3.28 -0.57
C PHE A 139 7.90 2.52 -0.45
N ASN A 140 8.14 1.52 -1.31
CA ASN A 140 9.27 0.59 -1.25
C ASN A 140 9.31 -0.28 0.05
N GLY A 141 8.20 -0.34 0.79
CA GLY A 141 8.13 -1.04 2.07
C GLY A 141 8.17 -2.56 2.01
N LYS A 142 7.90 -3.20 0.86
CA LYS A 142 8.12 -4.66 0.71
C LYS A 142 9.59 -5.04 0.86
N ARG A 143 10.49 -4.09 0.57
CA ARG A 143 11.94 -4.33 0.55
C ARG A 143 12.67 -3.64 1.69
N PHE A 144 11.99 -2.74 2.40
CA PHE A 144 12.59 -1.89 3.42
C PHE A 144 11.78 -1.95 4.71
N ASP A 145 10.65 -1.24 4.77
CA ASP A 145 9.85 -1.03 5.98
C ASP A 145 9.43 -2.34 6.66
N VAL A 146 8.75 -3.23 5.94
CA VAL A 146 8.25 -4.48 6.50
C VAL A 146 9.39 -5.38 7.01
N PRO A 147 10.48 -5.62 6.25
CA PRO A 147 11.63 -6.35 6.78
C PRO A 147 12.27 -5.75 8.04
N PHE A 148 12.30 -4.43 8.18
CA PHE A 148 12.78 -3.77 9.40
C PHE A 148 11.84 -4.02 10.58
N LEU A 149 10.53 -3.86 10.35
CA LEU A 149 9.53 -4.05 11.39
C LEU A 149 9.44 -5.50 11.87
N GLU A 150 9.41 -6.47 10.94
CA GLU A 150 9.44 -7.90 11.26
C GLU A 150 10.69 -8.26 12.08
N SER A 151 11.87 -7.76 11.66
CA SER A 151 13.13 -8.08 12.35
C SER A 151 13.27 -7.43 13.73
N ALA A 152 12.73 -6.22 13.92
CA ALA A 152 12.90 -5.45 15.14
C ALA A 152 11.79 -5.69 16.17
N PHE A 153 10.57 -6.00 15.71
CA PHE A 153 9.37 -6.05 16.54
C PHE A 153 8.57 -7.35 16.44
N ASP A 154 8.95 -8.28 15.55
CA ASP A 154 8.23 -9.56 15.35
C ASP A 154 6.73 -9.35 15.04
N VAL A 155 6.45 -8.35 14.19
CA VAL A 155 5.08 -8.01 13.76
C VAL A 155 4.70 -8.72 12.46
N ASP A 156 3.43 -9.06 12.33
CA ASP A 156 2.88 -9.73 11.16
C ASP A 156 2.00 -8.78 10.33
N VAL A 157 2.17 -8.81 9.00
CA VAL A 157 1.29 -8.11 8.05
C VAL A 157 0.43 -9.14 7.32
N ASP A 158 -0.82 -9.31 7.74
CA ASP A 158 -1.75 -10.32 7.21
C ASP A 158 -2.80 -9.79 6.21
N VAL A 159 -2.71 -8.51 5.86
CA VAL A 159 -3.59 -7.83 4.91
C VAL A 159 -2.93 -7.67 3.53
N PRO A 160 -3.67 -7.38 2.45
CA PRO A 160 -3.05 -7.05 1.19
C PRO A 160 -2.10 -5.87 1.38
N HIS A 161 -0.97 -5.92 0.68
CA HIS A 161 0.09 -4.91 0.78
C HIS A 161 0.34 -4.27 -0.58
N VAL A 162 0.02 -2.99 -0.67
CA VAL A 162 0.30 -2.11 -1.80
C VAL A 162 1.61 -1.36 -1.54
N ASP A 163 2.64 -1.75 -2.27
CA ASP A 163 3.88 -0.98 -2.30
C ASP A 163 3.83 -0.06 -3.53
N LEU A 164 3.62 1.23 -3.28
CA LEU A 164 3.36 2.26 -4.32
C LEU A 164 4.51 2.41 -5.30
N MET A 165 5.74 1.99 -4.97
CA MET A 165 6.85 2.01 -5.91
C MET A 165 6.52 1.23 -7.20
N TYR A 166 5.78 0.12 -7.11
CA TYR A 166 5.47 -0.71 -8.28
C TYR A 166 4.33 -0.14 -9.14
N PRO A 167 3.17 0.27 -8.59
CA PRO A 167 2.16 1.06 -9.30
C PRO A 167 2.74 2.33 -9.96
N CYS A 168 3.52 3.13 -9.24
CA CYS A 168 4.18 4.32 -9.79
C CYS A 168 5.05 3.97 -11.00
N ARG A 169 5.92 2.97 -10.87
CA ARG A 169 6.80 2.52 -11.96
C ARG A 169 6.02 2.07 -13.20
N ARG A 170 4.86 1.45 -13.02
CA ARG A 170 3.98 1.04 -14.13
C ARG A 170 3.45 2.24 -14.91
N LEU A 171 3.21 3.36 -14.23
CA LEU A 171 2.78 4.63 -14.82
C LEU A 171 3.94 5.50 -15.35
N GLY A 172 5.18 5.02 -15.25
CA GLY A 172 6.37 5.78 -15.65
C GLY A 172 6.89 6.75 -14.58
N LEU A 173 6.24 6.83 -13.41
CA LEU A 173 6.70 7.61 -12.27
C LEU A 173 7.87 6.89 -11.60
N THR A 174 9.06 7.47 -11.65
CA THR A 174 10.30 6.82 -11.18
C THR A 174 11.14 7.74 -10.28
N GLY A 175 11.92 7.14 -9.39
CA GLY A 175 12.72 7.85 -8.40
C GLY A 175 12.24 7.54 -6.97
N GLY A 176 12.69 8.35 -6.01
CA GLY A 176 12.21 8.29 -4.63
C GLY A 176 10.87 9.00 -4.45
N LEU A 177 10.21 8.76 -3.31
CA LEU A 177 8.89 9.33 -2.98
C LEU A 177 8.81 10.84 -3.25
N LYS A 178 9.78 11.61 -2.77
CA LYS A 178 9.84 13.08 -2.97
C LYS A 178 9.92 13.54 -4.43
N ALA A 179 10.54 12.74 -5.29
CA ALA A 179 10.64 13.07 -6.71
C ALA A 179 9.28 12.86 -7.38
N ILE A 180 8.62 11.75 -7.05
CA ILE A 180 7.30 11.40 -7.58
C ILE A 180 6.24 12.37 -7.08
N GLU A 181 6.22 12.72 -5.80
CA GLU A 181 5.28 13.72 -5.27
C GLU A 181 5.39 15.07 -5.97
N ARG A 182 6.61 15.53 -6.26
CA ARG A 182 6.81 16.77 -7.04
C ARG A 182 6.29 16.66 -8.46
N GLU A 183 6.46 15.50 -9.09
CA GLU A 183 5.94 15.22 -10.44
C GLU A 183 4.41 15.16 -10.46
N THR A 184 3.79 14.66 -9.38
CA THR A 184 2.32 14.55 -9.24
C THR A 184 1.66 15.78 -8.62
N GLY A 185 2.44 16.79 -8.22
CA GLY A 185 1.93 18.03 -7.64
C GLY A 185 1.48 17.91 -6.17
N ILE A 186 1.95 16.89 -5.45
CA ILE A 186 1.73 16.75 -4.01
C ILE A 186 2.69 17.68 -3.28
N GLU A 187 2.14 18.64 -2.54
CA GLU A 187 2.92 19.60 -1.78
C GLU A 187 3.43 18.99 -0.46
N ARG A 188 4.61 19.44 -0.01
CA ARG A 188 5.19 19.09 1.29
C ARG A 188 5.51 20.39 2.03
N ASP A 189 5.31 20.39 3.35
CA ASP A 189 5.74 21.51 4.19
C ASP A 189 7.28 21.57 4.29
N ARG A 190 7.96 20.41 4.25
CA ARG A 190 9.43 20.30 4.38
C ARG A 190 10.08 19.63 3.18
N GLN A 191 10.29 20.39 2.10
CA GLN A 191 10.90 19.90 0.87
C GLN A 191 12.43 19.71 0.94
N ASP A 192 13.08 20.24 1.98
CA ASP A 192 14.53 20.35 2.11
C ASP A 192 15.20 19.18 2.83
N LEU A 193 14.44 18.35 3.54
CA LEU A 193 14.98 17.20 4.27
C LEU A 193 15.23 16.00 3.33
N SER A 194 16.01 15.04 3.77
CA SER A 194 16.27 13.76 3.09
C SER A 194 16.32 12.61 4.11
N GLY A 195 16.36 11.35 3.65
CA GLY A 195 16.56 10.22 4.57
C GLY A 195 17.93 10.26 5.29
N GLU A 196 18.95 10.90 4.69
CA GLU A 196 20.22 11.14 5.39
C GLU A 196 20.07 12.19 6.50
N ASP A 197 19.24 13.21 6.27
CA ASP A 197 18.90 14.18 7.31
C ASP A 197 18.12 13.53 8.45
N ALA A 198 17.24 12.56 8.17
CA ALA A 198 16.53 11.82 9.21
C ALA A 198 17.49 11.11 10.18
N VAL A 199 18.52 10.44 9.64
CA VAL A 199 19.59 9.83 10.44
C VAL A 199 20.36 10.87 11.25
N ARG A 200 20.66 12.04 10.64
CA ARG A 200 21.36 13.14 11.33
C ARG A 200 20.51 13.70 12.48
N LEU A 201 19.23 13.97 12.24
CA LEU A 201 18.27 14.49 13.22
C LEU A 201 18.13 13.53 14.40
N TRP A 202 18.05 12.22 14.15
CA TRP A 202 18.04 11.23 15.22
C TRP A 202 19.28 11.31 16.11
N ARG A 203 20.48 11.42 15.50
CA ARG A 203 21.73 11.55 16.27
C ARG A 203 21.83 12.87 17.04
N GLU A 204 21.23 13.94 16.53
CA GLU A 204 21.12 15.22 17.24
C GLU A 204 20.21 15.09 18.46
N TYR A 205 19.06 14.42 18.29
CA TYR A 205 18.18 14.07 19.40
C TYR A 205 18.87 13.23 20.48
N GLU A 206 19.66 12.21 20.10
CA GLU A 206 20.44 11.41 21.06
C GLU A 206 21.45 12.24 21.86
N ARG A 207 21.86 13.40 21.35
CA ARG A 207 22.73 14.37 22.05
C ARG A 207 21.95 15.38 22.90
N GLY A 208 20.63 15.25 22.98
CA GLY A 208 19.72 16.08 23.79
C GLY A 208 19.03 17.19 23.01
N ASP A 209 19.06 17.19 21.67
CA ASP A 209 18.32 18.16 20.86
C ASP A 209 16.87 17.69 20.60
N GLU A 210 15.96 18.10 21.47
CA GLU A 210 14.52 17.80 21.31
C GLU A 210 13.92 18.42 20.03
N GLY A 211 14.44 19.56 19.57
CA GLY A 211 13.95 20.20 18.34
C GLY A 211 14.29 19.41 17.08
N ALA A 212 15.40 18.65 17.10
CA ALA A 212 15.73 17.71 16.04
C ALA A 212 14.71 16.56 15.96
N LEU A 213 14.26 16.04 17.10
CA LEU A 213 13.21 15.02 17.14
C LEU A 213 11.87 15.56 16.66
N GLU A 214 11.47 16.76 17.08
CA GLU A 214 10.24 17.41 16.59
C GLU A 214 10.25 17.54 15.06
N THR A 215 11.40 17.91 14.49
CA THR A 215 11.58 17.99 13.04
C THR A 215 11.50 16.62 12.37
N LEU A 216 12.12 15.59 12.95
CA LEU A 216 12.07 14.22 12.43
C LEU A 216 10.64 13.64 12.46
N VAL A 217 9.91 13.87 13.55
CA VAL A 217 8.50 13.44 13.70
C VAL A 217 7.60 14.15 12.71
N SER A 218 7.78 15.46 12.52
CA SER A 218 7.04 16.22 11.50
C SER A 218 7.35 15.70 10.09
N TYR A 219 8.62 15.40 9.81
CA TYR A 219 9.04 14.87 8.52
C TYR A 219 8.36 13.53 8.21
N ASN A 220 8.47 12.54 9.09
CA ASN A 220 7.85 11.22 8.89
C ASN A 220 6.31 11.29 8.85
N ARG A 221 5.69 12.22 9.59
CA ARG A 221 4.25 12.49 9.48
C ARG A 221 3.86 12.92 8.06
N ASP A 222 4.58 13.88 7.48
CA ASP A 222 4.33 14.36 6.11
C ASP A 222 4.46 13.21 5.10
N ASP A 223 5.52 12.39 5.19
CA ASP A 223 5.72 11.23 4.31
C ASP A 223 4.53 10.27 4.39
N THR A 224 4.11 9.93 5.62
CA THR A 224 3.03 8.97 5.85
C THR A 224 1.67 9.49 5.35
N GLU A 225 1.35 10.76 5.56
CA GLU A 225 0.11 11.38 5.07
C GLU A 225 0.09 11.48 3.54
N ASN A 226 1.24 11.81 2.93
CA ASN A 226 1.37 11.93 1.48
C ASN A 226 1.22 10.61 0.74
N LEU A 227 1.52 9.47 1.38
CA LEU A 227 1.25 8.15 0.78
C LEU A 227 -0.22 7.99 0.38
N ARG A 228 -1.16 8.58 1.14
CA ARG A 228 -2.59 8.57 0.78
C ARG A 228 -2.85 9.35 -0.49
N LEU A 229 -2.34 10.58 -0.57
CA LEU A 229 -2.51 11.42 -1.75
C LEU A 229 -1.92 10.77 -3.00
N LEU A 230 -0.76 10.12 -2.84
CA LEU A 230 -0.12 9.38 -3.91
C LEU A 230 -0.91 8.13 -4.30
N ALA A 231 -1.43 7.37 -3.33
CA ALA A 231 -2.25 6.19 -3.59
C ALA A 231 -3.53 6.55 -4.36
N ASP A 232 -4.24 7.60 -3.93
CA ASP A 232 -5.41 8.15 -4.64
C ASP A 232 -5.04 8.49 -6.09
N HIS A 233 -4.00 9.31 -6.29
CA HIS A 233 -3.57 9.74 -7.61
C HIS A 233 -3.18 8.56 -8.54
N VAL A 234 -2.40 7.62 -8.03
CA VAL A 234 -1.89 6.49 -8.81
C VAL A 234 -2.99 5.50 -9.15
N THR A 235 -3.93 5.27 -8.23
CA THR A 235 -5.05 4.36 -8.48
C THR A 235 -6.05 4.94 -9.46
N ASP A 236 -6.29 6.26 -9.45
CA ASP A 236 -7.09 6.97 -10.46
C ASP A 236 -6.50 6.86 -11.87
N LEU A 237 -5.17 7.02 -11.99
CA LEU A 237 -4.46 6.87 -13.27
C LEU A 237 -4.51 5.42 -13.78
N LEU A 238 -4.32 4.45 -12.90
CA LEU A 238 -4.42 3.03 -13.26
C LEU A 238 -5.83 2.61 -13.65
N ASP A 239 -6.85 3.20 -13.01
CA ASP A 239 -8.25 2.98 -13.38
C ASP A 239 -8.53 3.49 -14.79
N SER A 240 -8.04 4.69 -15.08
CA SER A 240 -8.17 5.32 -16.39
C SER A 240 -7.48 4.52 -17.49
N ASP A 241 -6.27 3.99 -17.25
CA ASP A 241 -5.54 3.11 -18.18
C ASP A 241 -6.30 1.81 -18.50
N VAL A 242 -7.17 1.35 -17.60
CA VAL A 242 -7.90 0.10 -17.77
C VAL A 242 -9.26 0.30 -18.45
N PHE A 243 -10.04 1.30 -18.05
CA PHE A 243 -11.42 1.46 -18.51
C PHE A 243 -11.61 2.52 -19.59
N VAL A 244 -10.63 3.38 -19.84
CA VAL A 244 -10.65 4.31 -20.98
C VAL A 244 -9.92 3.64 -22.13
N SER A 245 -10.65 3.35 -23.22
CA SER A 245 -10.03 2.83 -24.44
C SER A 245 -8.98 3.84 -24.95
N PRO A 246 -7.79 3.40 -25.39
CA PRO A 246 -6.92 4.27 -26.17
C PRO A 246 -7.67 4.66 -27.45
N GLU A 247 -7.78 5.97 -27.70
CA GLU A 247 -8.35 6.54 -28.93
C GLU A 247 -7.63 6.04 -30.19
#